data_AF-A0A699TYS2-F1
#
_entry.id   AF-A0A699TYS2-F1
#
_cell.length_a   1.000
_cell.length_b   1.000
_cell.length_c   1.000
_cell.angle_alpha   90.00
_cell.angle_beta   90.00
_cell.angle_gamma   90.00
#
_symmetry.space_group_name_H-M   'P 1'
#
loop_
_entity.id
_entity.type
_entity.pdbx_description
1 polymer ?
#
loop_
_entity_poly.entity_id
_entity_poly.type
_entity_poly.pdbx_seq_one_letter_code
_entity_poly.pdbx_strand_id
1 'polypeptide(L)'
;FHISNCAAENQVKFTTCTLHSVALTWWNTQVQTIGHEAAYGMSWKTLMKMMTDKYCPRNEIRKLEMELWELKVKGTDLASYTQRFQELALRCKRLSKLQPN
;
A
#
# COMPACT_ATOMS: atom_id res chain seq x y z
N PHE A 1 -14.37 4.06 1.18
CA PHE A 1 -15.40 5.02 0.73
C PHE A 1 -16.83 4.48 0.74
N HIS A 2 -17.06 3.17 0.57
CA HIS A 2 -18.41 2.58 0.65
C HIS A 2 -19.11 2.83 2.01
N ILE A 3 -18.36 2.85 3.11
CA ILE A 3 -18.91 3.12 4.46
C ILE A 3 -19.35 4.58 4.62
N SER A 4 -18.65 5.54 3.98
CA SER A 4 -18.90 6.97 4.12
C SER A 4 -19.77 7.57 3.00
N ASN A 5 -20.23 6.77 2.04
CA ASN A 5 -20.92 7.21 0.82
C ASN A 5 -20.22 8.41 0.12
N CYS A 6 -18.89 8.42 0.13
CA CYS A 6 -18.11 9.54 -0.39
C CYS A 6 -18.16 9.56 -1.92
N ALA A 7 -18.65 10.67 -2.47
CA ALA A 7 -18.63 10.94 -3.91
C ALA A 7 -17.21 10.85 -4.48
N ALA A 8 -17.07 10.36 -5.71
CA ALA A 8 -15.79 10.07 -6.33
C ALA A 8 -14.87 11.31 -6.37
N GLU A 9 -15.42 12.50 -6.65
CA GLU A 9 -14.67 13.75 -6.70
C GLU A 9 -14.06 14.19 -5.35
N ASN A 10 -14.57 13.66 -4.23
CA ASN A 10 -14.11 14.05 -2.90
C ASN A 10 -13.14 13.04 -2.28
N GLN A 11 -12.95 11.87 -2.92
CA GLN A 11 -12.15 10.78 -2.35
C GLN A 11 -10.70 11.18 -2.09
N VAL A 12 -10.07 11.88 -3.04
CA VAL A 12 -8.69 12.38 -2.89
C VAL A 12 -8.60 13.35 -1.71
N LYS A 13 -9.47 14.37 -1.66
CA LYS A 13 -9.50 15.36 -0.58
C LYS A 13 -9.65 14.70 0.79
N PHE A 14 -10.59 13.78 0.94
CA PHE A 14 -10.81 13.09 2.21
C PHE A 14 -9.62 12.22 2.61
N THR A 15 -9.03 11.46 1.69
CA THR A 15 -7.87 10.63 2.03
C THR A 15 -6.67 11.47 2.43
N THR A 16 -6.43 12.59 1.74
CA THR A 16 -5.27 13.42 2.03
C THR A 16 -5.33 14.04 3.42
N CYS A 17 -6.54 14.28 3.95
CA CYS A 17 -6.75 14.71 5.34
C CYS A 17 -6.37 13.65 6.39
N THR A 18 -6.30 12.37 6.01
CA THR A 18 -5.90 11.28 6.90
C THR A 18 -4.39 11.04 6.91
N LEU A 19 -3.64 11.73 6.04
CA LEU A 19 -2.19 11.60 5.98
C LEU A 19 -1.55 12.33 7.16
N HIS A 20 -0.54 11.70 7.76
CA HIS A 20 0.22 12.25 8.86
C HIS A 20 1.73 12.11 8.64
N SER A 21 2.50 12.95 9.32
CA SER A 21 3.97 12.89 9.35
C SER A 21 4.58 12.83 7.95
N VAL A 22 5.46 11.86 7.69
CA VAL A 22 6.18 11.69 6.43
C VAL A 22 5.24 11.56 5.21
N ALA A 23 4.06 10.96 5.39
CA ALA A 23 3.09 10.82 4.31
C ALA A 23 2.45 12.16 3.93
N LEU A 24 2.16 13.00 4.91
CA LEU A 24 1.66 14.36 4.68
C LEU A 24 2.71 15.24 4.01
N THR A 25 3.96 15.18 4.49
CA THR A 25 5.08 15.92 3.85
C THR A 25 5.24 15.52 2.39
N TRP A 26 5.23 14.22 2.09
CA TRP A 26 5.30 13.73 0.72
C TRP A 26 4.13 14.24 -0.13
N TRP A 27 2.90 14.17 0.38
CA TRP A 27 1.72 14.65 -0.36
C TRP A 27 1.81 16.14 -0.67
N ASN A 28 2.24 16.96 0.29
CA ASN A 28 2.41 18.40 0.07
C ASN A 28 3.44 18.68 -1.04
N THR A 29 4.54 17.91 -1.09
CA THR A 29 5.51 17.99 -2.20
C THR A 29 4.88 17.58 -3.54
N GLN A 30 4.03 16.55 -3.56
CA GLN A 30 3.31 16.18 -4.78
C GLN A 30 2.41 17.31 -5.26
N VAL A 31 1.59 17.89 -4.37
CA VAL A 31 0.70 19.03 -4.67
C VAL A 31 1.49 20.23 -5.23
N GLN A 32 2.66 20.53 -4.67
CA GLN A 32 3.54 21.58 -5.20
C GLN A 32 4.07 21.25 -6.60
N THR A 33 4.38 19.99 -6.86
CA THR A 33 4.99 19.55 -8.13
C THR A 33 3.96 19.52 -9.27
N ILE A 34 2.76 18.97 -9.02
CA ILE A 34 1.74 18.80 -10.06
C ILE A 34 0.73 19.95 -10.10
N GLY A 35 0.70 20.80 -9.08
CA GLY A 35 -0.24 21.91 -8.93
C GLY A 35 -1.52 21.51 -8.17
N HIS A 36 -2.09 22.46 -7.43
CA HIS A 36 -3.25 22.24 -6.56
C HIS A 36 -4.47 21.66 -7.30
N GLU A 37 -4.87 22.30 -8.40
CA GLU A 37 -6.04 21.86 -9.17
C GLU A 37 -5.85 20.46 -9.77
N ALA A 38 -4.69 20.17 -10.34
CA ALA A 38 -4.39 18.84 -10.87
C ALA A 38 -4.29 17.78 -9.77
N ALA A 39 -3.73 18.14 -8.60
CA ALA A 39 -3.59 17.23 -7.48
C ALA A 39 -4.94 16.80 -6.90
N TYR A 40 -5.86 17.73 -6.69
CA TYR A 40 -7.18 17.43 -6.14
C TYR A 40 -8.20 17.01 -7.21
N GLY A 41 -7.93 17.26 -8.48
CA GLY A 41 -8.73 16.80 -9.62
C GLY A 41 -8.40 15.38 -10.09
N MET A 42 -7.32 14.76 -9.58
CA MET A 42 -6.96 13.40 -10.01
C MET A 42 -7.94 12.34 -9.51
N SER A 43 -8.01 11.21 -10.21
CA SER A 43 -8.82 10.08 -9.77
C SER A 43 -8.24 9.41 -8.52
N TRP A 44 -9.11 8.83 -7.68
CA TRP A 44 -8.68 7.98 -6.57
C TRP A 44 -7.72 6.86 -7.00
N LYS A 45 -7.96 6.26 -8.18
CA LYS A 45 -7.10 5.21 -8.74
C LYS A 45 -5.67 5.72 -8.97
N THR A 46 -5.53 6.96 -9.44
CA THR A 46 -4.23 7.62 -9.66
C THR A 46 -3.51 7.85 -8.32
N LEU A 47 -4.21 8.41 -7.33
CA LEU A 47 -3.64 8.63 -5.99
C LEU A 47 -3.16 7.31 -5.36
N MET A 48 -3.98 6.26 -5.42
CA MET A 48 -3.62 4.93 -4.92
C MET A 48 -2.38 4.38 -5.61
N LYS A 49 -2.27 4.53 -6.93
CA LYS A 49 -1.08 4.11 -7.66
C LYS A 49 0.16 4.85 -7.16
N MET A 50 0.12 6.17 -7.01
CA MET A 50 1.25 6.96 -6.51
C MET A 50 1.66 6.54 -5.10
N MET A 51 0.69 6.32 -4.20
CA MET A 51 0.93 5.85 -2.84
C MET A 51 1.56 4.45 -2.82
N THR A 52 1.05 3.52 -3.65
CA THR A 52 1.61 2.18 -3.80
C THR A 52 3.04 2.23 -4.34
N ASP A 53 3.32 3.03 -5.36
CA ASP A 53 4.67 3.15 -5.93
C ASP A 53 5.67 3.71 -4.91
N LYS A 54 5.23 4.64 -4.04
CA LYS A 54 6.07 5.26 -3.02
C LYS A 54 6.33 4.37 -1.80
N TYR A 55 5.29 3.70 -1.29
CA TYR A 55 5.32 3.02 0.00
C TYR A 55 5.24 1.48 -0.07
N CYS A 56 4.84 0.93 -1.22
CA CYS A 56 4.74 -0.50 -1.48
C CYS A 56 5.58 -0.88 -2.72
N PRO A 57 6.89 -0.61 -2.71
CA PRO A 57 7.70 -0.80 -3.90
C PRO A 57 7.80 -2.29 -4.23
N ARG A 58 7.73 -2.60 -5.54
CA ARG A 58 7.62 -3.99 -6.04
C ARG A 58 8.78 -4.89 -5.63
N ASN A 59 9.96 -4.33 -5.38
CA ASN A 59 11.13 -5.05 -4.89
C ASN A 59 10.90 -5.64 -3.49
N GLU A 60 10.24 -4.92 -2.59
CA GLU A 60 9.91 -5.42 -1.24
C GLU A 60 8.85 -6.52 -1.29
N ILE A 61 7.88 -6.40 -2.21
CA ILE A 61 6.91 -7.49 -2.48
C ILE A 61 7.65 -8.74 -2.96
N ARG A 62 8.56 -8.60 -3.94
CA ARG A 62 9.36 -9.72 -4.44
C ARG A 62 10.22 -10.38 -3.37
N LYS A 63 10.82 -9.60 -2.46
CA LYS A 63 11.57 -10.16 -1.32
C LYS A 63 10.68 -11.04 -0.44
N LEU A 64 9.46 -10.59 -0.15
CA LEU A 64 8.51 -11.38 0.64
C LEU A 64 8.04 -12.65 -0.10
N GLU A 65 7.80 -12.55 -1.41
CA GLU A 65 7.48 -13.71 -2.26
C GLU A 65 8.62 -14.73 -2.27
N MET A 66 9.87 -14.27 -2.40
CA MET A 66 11.06 -15.13 -2.33
C MET A 66 11.23 -15.75 -0.95
N GLU A 67 11.04 -14.99 0.12
CA GLU A 67 11.15 -15.51 1.48
C GLU A 67 10.09 -16.59 1.74
N LEU A 68 8.87 -16.40 1.24
CA LEU A 68 7.81 -17.39 1.31
C LEU A 68 8.15 -18.64 0.49
N TRP A 69 8.73 -18.47 -0.69
CA TRP A 69 9.14 -19.57 -1.58
C TRP A 69 10.27 -20.41 -0.99
N GLU A 70 11.25 -19.78 -0.34
CA GLU A 70 12.40 -20.45 0.29
C GLU A 70 12.11 -20.95 1.72
N LEU A 71 10.92 -20.65 2.26
CA LEU A 71 10.55 -21.07 3.61
C LEU A 71 10.46 -22.60 3.68
N LYS A 72 11.32 -23.21 4.51
CA LYS A 72 11.35 -24.65 4.76
C LYS A 72 11.28 -24.93 6.26
N VAL A 73 10.62 -26.02 6.62
CA VAL A 73 10.63 -26.52 8.01
C VAL A 73 12.08 -26.88 8.38
N LYS A 74 12.57 -26.36 9.51
CA LYS A 74 13.89 -26.70 10.04
C LYS A 74 13.72 -27.59 11.27
N GLY A 75 14.23 -28.81 11.21
CA GLY A 75 14.10 -29.78 12.30
C GLY A 75 12.65 -30.17 12.54
N THR A 76 12.23 -30.23 13.81
CA THR A 76 10.86 -30.59 14.23
C THR A 76 9.99 -29.39 14.62
N ASP A 77 10.50 -28.16 14.49
CA ASP A 77 9.79 -26.95 14.91
C ASP A 77 8.77 -26.49 13.85
N LEU A 78 7.67 -27.23 13.80
CA LEU A 78 6.54 -26.95 12.92
C LEU A 78 5.76 -25.69 13.35
N ALA A 79 5.78 -25.36 14.64
CA ALA A 79 5.06 -24.21 15.18
C ALA A 79 5.65 -22.90 14.66
N SER A 80 6.96 -22.72 14.75
CA SER A 80 7.64 -21.53 14.24
C SER A 80 7.51 -21.40 12.72
N TYR A 81 7.60 -22.51 11.98
CA TYR A 81 7.34 -22.49 10.53
C TYR A 81 5.93 -22.02 10.20
N THR A 82 4.91 -22.57 10.88
CA THR A 82 3.50 -22.24 10.62
C THR A 82 3.22 -20.78 10.94
N GLN A 83 3.75 -20.28 12.05
CA GLN A 83 3.66 -18.86 12.40
C GLN A 83 4.30 -17.97 11.31
N ARG A 84 5.53 -18.30 10.89
CA ARG A 84 6.24 -17.50 9.87
C ARG A 84 5.52 -17.54 8.52
N PHE A 85 5.00 -18.70 8.13
CA PHE A 85 4.21 -18.85 6.91
C PHE A 85 2.96 -17.98 6.94
N GLN A 86 2.21 -17.98 8.05
CA GLN A 86 1.01 -17.15 8.20
C GLN A 86 1.33 -15.65 8.16
N GLU A 87 2.42 -15.23 8.83
CA GLU A 87 2.87 -13.84 8.80
C GLU A 87 3.22 -13.38 7.38
N LEU A 88 4.00 -14.20 6.64
CA LEU A 88 4.41 -13.90 5.27
C LEU A 88 3.21 -13.92 4.31
N ALA A 89 2.34 -14.93 4.40
CA ALA A 89 1.13 -15.03 3.58
C ALA A 89 0.19 -13.83 3.78
N LEU A 90 0.04 -13.36 5.03
CA LEU A 90 -0.77 -12.18 5.34
C LEU A 90 -0.17 -10.90 4.74
N ARG A 91 1.17 -10.73 4.80
CA ARG A 91 1.87 -9.58 4.21
C ARG A 91 1.74 -9.61 2.68
N CYS A 92 2.02 -10.74 2.03
CA CYS A 92 1.85 -10.88 0.58
C CYS A 92 0.41 -10.59 0.13
N LYS A 93 -0.60 -11.12 0.83
CA LYS A 93 -2.02 -10.87 0.51
C LYS A 93 -2.43 -9.41 0.65
N ARG A 94 -1.86 -8.68 1.62
CA ARG A 94 -2.15 -7.24 1.79
C ARG A 94 -1.49 -6.41 0.69
N LEU A 95 -0.27 -6.77 0.30
CA LEU A 95 0.48 -6.04 -0.74
C LEU A 95 -0.06 -6.33 -2.15
N SER A 96 -0.50 -7.55 -2.44
CA SER A 96 -1.11 -7.90 -3.73
C SER A 96 -2.45 -7.20 -3.96
N LYS A 97 -3.22 -6.94 -2.90
CA LYS A 97 -4.48 -6.17 -2.98
C LYS A 97 -4.28 -4.67 -3.19
N LEU A 98 -3.07 -4.15 -2.97
CA LEU A 98 -2.72 -2.74 -3.16
C LEU A 98 -2.19 -2.46 -4.57
N GLN A 99 -1.91 -3.50 -5.37
CA GLN A 99 -1.59 -3.34 -6.77
C GLN A 99 -2.89 -3.31 -7.58
N PRO A 100 -3.20 -2.20 -8.28
CA PRO A 100 -4.33 -2.19 -9.20
C PRO A 100 -4.03 -3.14 -10.37
N ASN A 101 -4.98 -4.04 -10.66
CA ASN A 101 -5.04 -4.79 -11.91
C ASN A 101 -5.15 -3.84 -13.12
#